data_AF-A0A172Z3V5-F1
#
_entry.id   AF-A0A172Z3V5-F1
#
_cell.length_a   1.000
_cell.length_b   1.000
_cell.length_c   1.000
_cell.angle_alpha   90.00
_cell.angle_beta   90.00
_cell.angle_gamma   90.00
#
_symmetry.space_group_name_H-M   'P 1'
#
loop_
_entity.id
_entity.type
_entity.pdbx_description
1 polymer ?
#
loop_
_entity_poly.entity_id
_entity_poly.type
_entity_poly.pdbx_seq_one_letter_code
_entity_poly.pdbx_strand_id
1 'polypeptide(L)'
;MSEAEDAQKAVSPAVAVTDIAEYRPHEEQIVRLETTYAKLVVDCSTSEGLANAKEVRVDIRDVRYALANTTKTALVPYQQKVKEAQARVNQVKEFGETLRARVLVLEEPIDEAIKAEEKRVADAKAEKERLEQERIEAIRAKITRFSSVAAAYASRSAADVAGILQGVKESVILPEEYGEFEAEGTIARDNAIEQLEALHKAAIDREEAAAKLLAQQKELDELHEKQRIADAEAEELRKQRAEEDRLRLKKQQDELDQQRRDMEAQQRQQRERDAQYQRDQEELARLRAQAAAPVPVPVIATAPASIEAKAEVAPVSSQATGAEQDDLTTTAPAVDDIVEVVALGFDVPLDTARAWLRAIRF
;
A
#
# COMPACT_ATOMS: atom_id res chain seq x y z
N MET A 1 56.28 4.93 79.33
CA MET A 1 57.35 5.67 78.63
C MET A 1 56.77 7.04 78.32
N SER A 2 56.79 7.93 79.31
CA SER A 2 57.79 9.00 79.45
C SER A 2 57.44 10.18 78.55
N GLU A 3 56.81 11.19 79.12
CA GLU A 3 57.38 12.54 79.23
C GLU A 3 56.35 13.44 79.93
N ALA A 4 56.66 13.73 81.19
CA ALA A 4 56.19 14.93 81.86
C ALA A 4 57.20 16.01 81.51
N GLU A 5 56.78 17.07 80.82
CA GLU A 5 57.39 18.41 80.84
C GLU A 5 56.63 19.26 79.83
N ASP A 6 55.81 20.18 80.31
CA ASP A 6 55.67 21.55 79.83
C ASP A 6 54.30 22.13 80.25
N ALA A 7 54.13 22.27 81.57
CA ALA A 7 53.01 23.03 82.16
C ALA A 7 53.54 24.35 82.75
N GLN A 8 54.39 25.04 82.01
CA GLN A 8 54.67 26.47 82.20
C GLN A 8 54.37 27.20 80.88
N LYS A 9 53.08 27.28 80.55
CA LYS A 9 52.61 28.24 79.56
C LYS A 9 51.71 29.26 80.24
N ALA A 10 52.26 30.46 80.35
CA ALA A 10 51.63 31.68 80.85
C ALA A 10 50.16 31.78 80.41
N VAL A 11 49.25 31.68 81.39
CA VAL A 11 47.88 32.15 81.20
C VAL A 11 47.91 33.66 81.44
N SER A 12 48.23 34.39 80.38
CA SER A 12 47.78 35.77 80.23
C SER A 12 46.46 35.71 79.46
N PRO A 13 45.29 35.86 80.08
CA PRO A 13 44.09 36.17 79.33
C PRO A 13 44.14 37.67 79.00
N ALA A 14 44.58 37.98 77.79
CA ALA A 14 44.24 39.24 77.15
C ALA A 14 42.75 39.20 76.80
N VAL A 15 41.90 39.67 77.72
CA VAL A 15 40.56 40.13 77.40
C VAL A 15 40.40 41.51 78.04
N ALA A 16 40.51 42.52 77.20
CA ALA A 16 40.23 43.90 77.54
C ALA A 16 38.74 44.07 77.84
N VAL A 17 38.36 43.83 79.10
CA VAL A 17 37.27 44.53 79.77
C VAL A 17 37.73 44.80 81.19
N THR A 18 38.56 45.83 81.35
CA THR A 18 39.13 46.21 82.65
C THR A 18 38.33 47.31 83.35
N ASP A 19 37.09 47.58 82.94
CA ASP A 19 36.25 48.58 83.62
C ASP A 19 34.76 48.22 83.52
N ILE A 20 34.37 47.14 84.20
CA ILE A 20 32.94 46.88 84.48
C ILE A 20 32.61 47.61 85.77
N ALA A 21 31.80 48.66 85.67
CA ALA A 21 31.53 49.57 86.79
C ALA A 21 31.06 48.86 88.06
N GLU A 22 30.31 47.76 87.93
CA GLU A 22 29.82 46.93 89.03
C GLU A 22 30.93 46.20 89.79
N TYR A 23 32.09 45.97 89.17
CA TYR A 23 33.23 45.25 89.77
C TYR A 23 34.33 46.16 90.33
N ARG A 24 34.32 47.45 89.98
CA ARG A 24 35.32 48.43 90.44
C ARG A 24 35.53 48.44 91.96
N PRO A 25 34.48 48.37 92.83
CA PRO A 25 34.68 48.29 94.27
C PRO A 25 35.34 46.99 94.74
N HIS A 26 35.16 45.89 94.00
CA HIS A 26 35.77 44.60 94.32
C HIS A 26 37.24 44.55 93.91
N GLU A 27 37.61 45.22 92.81
CA GLU A 27 39.01 45.37 92.39
C GLU A 27 39.85 46.06 93.49
N GLU A 28 39.32 47.14 94.08
CA GLU A 28 39.96 47.83 95.21
C GLU A 28 40.09 46.91 96.44
N GLN A 29 39.06 46.10 96.74
CA GLN A 29 39.09 45.14 97.84
C GLN A 29 40.09 44.02 97.60
N ILE A 30 40.21 43.51 96.38
CA ILE A 30 41.20 42.49 96.02
C ILE A 30 42.62 43.05 96.20
N VAL A 31 42.91 44.25 95.69
CA VAL A 31 44.23 44.89 95.87
C VAL A 31 44.56 45.09 97.36
N ARG A 32 43.57 45.45 98.18
CA ARG A 32 43.72 45.51 99.65
C ARG A 32 44.07 44.14 100.23
N LEU A 33 43.33 43.09 99.88
CA LEU A 33 43.58 41.73 100.36
C LEU A 33 44.99 41.25 99.95
N GLU A 34 45.35 41.45 98.69
CA GLU A 34 46.68 41.12 98.15
C GLU A 34 47.78 41.84 98.92
N THR A 35 47.67 43.15 99.11
CA THR A 35 48.67 43.95 99.83
C THR A 35 48.77 43.55 101.30
N THR A 36 47.63 43.33 101.97
CA THR A 36 47.56 43.04 103.42
C THR A 36 48.11 41.65 103.72
N TYR A 37 47.84 40.67 102.85
CA TYR A 37 48.20 39.27 103.09
C TYR A 37 49.42 38.78 102.29
N ALA A 38 50.04 39.61 101.45
CA ALA A 38 51.20 39.26 100.60
C ALA A 38 52.38 38.59 101.32
N LYS A 39 52.62 38.95 102.59
CA LYS A 39 53.77 38.48 103.39
C LYS A 39 53.35 37.78 104.68
N LEU A 40 52.05 37.48 104.82
CA LEU A 40 51.54 36.88 106.05
C LEU A 40 51.86 35.37 106.06
N VAL A 41 52.76 34.97 106.95
CA VAL A 41 53.03 33.55 107.27
C VAL A 41 52.26 33.20 108.53
N VAL A 42 51.24 32.35 108.42
CA VAL A 42 50.40 31.94 109.55
C VAL A 42 50.75 30.53 110.00
N ASP A 43 51.26 30.38 111.23
CA ASP A 43 51.50 29.08 111.85
C ASP A 43 50.23 28.54 112.52
N CYS A 44 49.49 27.72 111.78
CA CYS A 44 48.22 27.14 112.22
C CYS A 44 48.38 26.06 113.32
N SER A 45 49.60 25.70 113.71
CA SER A 45 49.85 24.75 114.80
C SER A 45 49.66 25.39 116.19
N THR A 46 49.64 26.72 116.27
CA THR A 46 49.33 27.48 117.48
C THR A 46 47.87 27.91 117.50
N SER A 47 47.28 28.04 118.69
CA SER A 47 45.88 28.49 118.84
C SER A 47 45.64 29.90 118.29
N GLU A 48 46.63 30.78 118.44
CA GLU A 48 46.59 32.16 117.94
C GLU A 48 46.72 32.22 116.41
N GLY A 49 47.67 31.49 115.83
CA GLY A 49 47.81 31.40 114.38
C GLY A 49 46.59 30.77 113.70
N LEU A 50 45.97 29.75 114.30
CA LEU A 50 44.73 29.17 113.79
C LEU A 50 43.54 30.16 113.84
N ALA A 51 43.47 31.02 114.87
CA ALA A 51 42.45 32.07 114.95
C ALA A 51 42.66 33.11 113.83
N ASN A 52 43.88 33.61 113.66
CA ASN A 52 44.23 34.57 112.61
C ASN A 52 43.99 34.00 111.20
N ALA A 53 44.34 32.73 110.94
CA ALA A 53 44.06 32.08 109.65
C ALA A 53 42.56 31.99 109.33
N LYS A 54 41.72 31.79 110.35
CA LYS A 54 40.27 31.74 110.17
C LYS A 54 39.72 33.12 109.82
N GLU A 55 40.21 34.18 110.44
CA GLU A 55 39.80 35.56 110.13
C GLU A 55 40.19 35.97 108.71
N VAL A 56 41.45 35.72 108.31
CA VAL A 56 41.93 35.95 106.94
C VAL A 56 41.07 35.22 105.92
N ARG A 57 40.73 33.94 106.20
CA ARG A 57 39.87 33.14 105.32
C ARG A 57 38.46 33.72 105.22
N VAL A 58 37.90 34.26 106.30
CA VAL A 58 36.58 34.90 106.28
C VAL A 58 36.64 36.14 105.39
N ASP A 59 37.62 37.02 105.58
CA ASP A 59 37.79 38.26 104.80
C ASP A 59 37.91 37.99 103.28
N ILE A 60 38.77 37.05 102.89
CA ILE A 60 38.90 36.62 101.48
C ILE A 60 37.60 36.00 100.94
N ARG A 61 36.92 35.20 101.77
CA ARG A 61 35.68 34.52 101.37
C ARG A 61 34.53 35.50 101.19
N ASP A 62 34.47 36.55 101.98
CA ASP A 62 33.43 37.57 101.91
C ASP A 62 33.54 38.35 100.60
N VAL A 63 34.75 38.76 100.19
CA VAL A 63 34.98 39.37 98.87
C VAL A 63 34.61 38.40 97.73
N ARG A 64 34.97 37.11 97.84
CA ARG A 64 34.59 36.09 96.84
C ARG A 64 33.07 35.92 96.70
N TYR A 65 32.33 35.93 97.81
CA TYR A 65 30.86 35.85 97.74
C TYR A 65 30.24 37.15 97.23
N ALA A 66 30.81 38.30 97.58
CA ALA A 66 30.37 39.59 97.08
C ALA A 66 30.51 39.67 95.55
N LEU A 67 31.63 39.20 94.98
CA LEU A 67 31.82 39.04 93.54
C LEU A 67 30.74 38.17 92.90
N ALA A 68 30.50 36.96 93.43
CA ALA A 68 29.50 36.05 92.88
C ALA A 68 28.08 36.65 92.90
N ASN A 69 27.73 37.38 93.97
CA ASN A 69 26.46 38.09 94.07
C ASN A 69 26.34 39.27 93.10
N THR A 70 27.42 40.03 92.93
CA THR A 70 27.50 41.10 91.93
C THR A 70 27.32 40.54 90.51
N THR A 71 28.00 39.44 90.15
CA THR A 71 27.82 38.78 88.85
C THR A 71 26.36 38.38 88.62
N LYS A 72 25.76 37.71 89.60
CA LYS A 72 24.37 37.27 89.52
C LYS A 72 23.42 38.45 89.30
N THR A 73 23.65 39.56 89.99
CA THR A 73 22.78 40.74 89.94
C THR A 73 22.98 41.55 88.65
N ALA A 74 24.24 41.74 88.23
CA ALA A 74 24.59 42.50 87.03
C ALA A 74 24.07 41.84 85.74
N LEU A 75 23.96 40.51 85.69
CA LEU A 75 23.43 39.78 84.53
C LEU A 75 21.90 39.88 84.37
N VAL A 76 21.15 40.14 85.45
CA VAL A 76 19.68 40.21 85.43
C VAL A 76 19.13 41.13 84.34
N PRO A 77 19.55 42.42 84.22
CA PRO A 77 19.02 43.30 83.19
C PRO A 77 19.33 42.83 81.76
N TYR A 78 20.49 42.21 81.53
CA TYR A 78 20.84 41.68 80.20
C TYR A 78 20.00 40.45 79.84
N GLN A 79 19.85 39.50 80.78
CA GLN A 79 18.99 38.33 80.60
C GLN A 79 17.53 38.74 80.37
N GLN A 80 17.07 39.77 81.08
CA GLN A 80 15.73 40.31 80.89
C GLN A 80 15.55 40.93 79.50
N LYS A 81 16.50 41.75 79.02
CA LYS A 81 16.49 42.28 77.65
C LYS A 81 16.48 41.19 76.58
N VAL A 82 17.25 40.12 76.77
CA VAL A 82 17.26 38.98 75.84
C VAL A 82 15.89 38.28 75.80
N LYS A 83 15.26 38.07 76.96
CA LYS A 83 13.90 37.50 77.03
C LYS A 83 12.86 38.39 76.35
N GLU A 84 12.91 39.69 76.58
CA GLU A 84 11.99 40.67 75.96
C GLU A 84 12.17 40.72 74.44
N ALA A 85 13.41 40.74 73.96
CA ALA A 85 13.71 40.70 72.53
C ALA A 85 13.18 39.41 71.89
N GLN A 86 13.38 38.26 72.53
CA GLN A 86 12.87 36.99 72.02
C GLN A 86 11.34 36.95 71.99
N ALA A 87 10.68 37.48 73.03
CA ALA A 87 9.22 37.61 73.05
C ALA A 87 8.72 38.49 71.89
N ARG A 88 9.42 39.60 71.61
CA ARG A 88 9.08 40.48 70.49
C ARG A 88 9.24 39.79 69.13
N VAL A 89 10.30 39.00 68.94
CA VAL A 89 10.52 38.21 67.73
C VAL A 89 9.36 37.25 67.48
N ASN A 90 8.90 36.56 68.53
CA ASN A 90 7.78 35.62 68.42
C ASN A 90 6.48 36.35 68.04
N GLN A 91 6.19 37.48 68.69
CA GLN A 91 5.02 38.30 68.36
C GLN A 91 5.01 38.75 66.89
N VAL A 92 6.16 39.20 66.36
CA VAL A 92 6.27 39.64 64.97
C VAL A 92 6.00 38.48 64.00
N LYS A 93 6.53 37.29 64.29
CA LYS A 93 6.29 36.10 63.48
C LYS A 93 4.81 35.70 63.47
N GLU A 94 4.20 35.59 64.65
CA GLU A 94 2.79 35.21 64.78
C GLU A 94 1.85 36.22 64.11
N PHE A 95 2.13 37.52 64.28
CA PHE A 95 1.37 38.57 63.63
C PHE A 95 1.51 38.52 62.10
N GLY A 96 2.74 38.30 61.60
CA GLY A 96 3.00 38.13 60.16
C GLY A 96 2.22 36.96 59.56
N GLU A 97 2.24 35.80 60.19
CA GLU A 97 1.47 34.63 59.75
C GLU A 97 -0.04 34.88 59.81
N THR A 98 -0.53 35.58 60.84
CA THR A 98 -1.94 35.96 60.95
C THR A 98 -2.38 36.87 59.80
N LEU A 99 -1.56 37.88 59.46
CA LEU A 99 -1.84 38.77 58.34
C LEU A 99 -1.81 38.01 57.00
N ARG A 100 -0.82 37.13 56.82
CA ARG A 100 -0.71 36.28 55.63
C ARG A 100 -1.95 35.41 55.45
N ALA A 101 -2.38 34.71 56.51
CA ALA A 101 -3.58 33.88 56.48
C ALA A 101 -4.83 34.70 56.13
N ARG A 102 -4.95 35.92 56.67
CA ARG A 102 -6.07 36.82 56.36
C ARG A 102 -6.07 37.27 54.90
N VAL A 103 -4.91 37.55 54.31
CA VAL A 103 -4.79 37.89 52.89
C VAL A 103 -5.15 36.69 52.01
N LEU A 104 -4.68 35.49 52.39
CA LEU A 104 -4.99 34.26 51.64
C LEU A 104 -6.50 34.00 51.55
N VAL A 105 -7.24 34.18 52.65
CA VAL A 105 -8.71 34.05 52.65
C VAL A 105 -9.41 35.02 51.69
N LEU A 106 -8.79 36.18 51.39
CA LEU A 106 -9.31 37.12 50.40
C LEU A 106 -8.92 36.73 48.97
N GLU A 107 -7.74 36.16 48.78
CA GLU A 107 -7.20 35.76 47.48
C GLU A 107 -7.84 34.48 46.94
N GLU A 108 -7.97 33.44 47.76
CA GLU A 108 -8.52 32.13 47.38
C GLU A 108 -9.85 32.21 46.61
N PRO A 109 -10.90 32.93 47.08
CA PRO A 109 -12.15 33.01 46.32
C PRO A 109 -12.01 33.78 44.99
N ILE A 110 -11.07 34.72 44.90
CA ILE A 110 -10.80 35.46 43.66
C ILE A 110 -10.09 34.55 42.66
N ASP A 111 -9.07 33.82 43.11
CA ASP A 111 -8.32 32.86 42.29
C ASP A 111 -9.23 31.74 41.76
N GLU A 112 -10.09 31.18 42.60
CA GLU A 112 -11.07 30.18 42.18
C GLU A 112 -12.12 30.73 41.20
N ALA A 113 -12.55 31.99 41.37
CA ALA A 113 -13.45 32.65 40.42
C ALA A 113 -12.77 32.91 39.06
N ILE A 114 -11.49 33.31 39.06
CA ILE A 114 -10.69 33.50 37.84
C ILE A 114 -10.55 32.17 37.10
N LYS A 115 -10.12 31.10 37.79
CA LYS A 115 -9.98 29.76 37.19
C LYS A 115 -11.31 29.25 36.61
N ALA A 116 -12.43 29.46 37.30
CA ALA A 116 -13.74 29.04 36.82
C ALA A 116 -14.14 29.77 35.52
N GLU A 117 -13.89 31.08 35.43
CA GLU A 117 -14.20 31.86 34.24
C GLU A 117 -13.24 31.55 33.08
N GLU A 118 -11.94 31.42 33.34
CA GLU A 118 -10.96 30.99 32.34
C GLU A 118 -11.34 29.64 31.74
N LYS A 119 -11.76 28.70 32.59
CA LYS A 119 -12.30 27.41 32.12
C LYS A 119 -13.55 27.58 31.27
N ARG A 120 -14.53 28.39 31.70
CA ARG A 120 -15.77 28.64 30.93
C ARG A 120 -15.47 29.24 29.55
N VAL A 121 -14.53 30.19 29.49
CA VAL A 121 -14.10 30.82 28.24
C VAL A 121 -13.36 29.83 27.35
N ALA A 122 -12.48 29.01 27.92
CA ALA A 122 -11.76 27.97 27.20
C ALA A 122 -12.72 26.91 26.63
N ASP A 123 -13.66 26.41 27.42
CA ASP A 123 -14.66 25.43 27.00
C ASP A 123 -15.57 26.01 25.90
N ALA A 124 -16.02 27.25 26.04
CA ALA A 124 -16.83 27.92 25.02
C ALA A 124 -16.05 28.17 23.72
N LYS A 125 -14.75 28.47 23.81
CA LYS A 125 -13.88 28.61 22.62
C LYS A 125 -13.67 27.26 21.95
N ALA A 126 -13.37 26.21 22.72
CA ALA A 126 -13.18 24.87 22.21
C ALA A 126 -14.43 24.33 21.50
N GLU A 127 -15.62 24.58 22.05
CA GLU A 127 -16.87 24.16 21.41
C GLU A 127 -17.15 24.94 20.12
N LYS A 128 -16.92 26.26 20.11
CA LYS A 128 -17.02 27.06 18.88
C LYS A 128 -16.03 26.59 17.80
N GLU A 129 -14.81 26.28 18.20
CA GLU A 129 -13.78 25.76 17.29
C GLU A 129 -14.16 24.37 16.75
N ARG A 130 -14.72 23.49 17.58
CA ARG A 130 -15.25 22.20 17.11
C ARG A 130 -16.40 22.36 16.13
N LEU A 131 -17.38 23.21 16.42
CA LEU A 131 -18.52 23.46 15.53
C LEU A 131 -18.06 24.07 14.21
N GLU A 132 -17.07 24.97 14.25
CA GLU A 132 -16.50 25.58 13.05
C GLU A 132 -15.69 24.57 12.23
N GLN A 133 -14.89 23.72 12.88
CA GLN A 133 -14.20 22.61 12.21
C GLN A 133 -15.19 21.65 11.56
N GLU A 134 -16.25 21.26 12.26
CA GLU A 134 -17.30 20.40 11.70
C GLU A 134 -18.01 21.07 10.50
N ARG A 135 -18.26 22.39 10.58
CA ARG A 135 -18.79 23.17 9.45
C ARG A 135 -17.84 23.12 8.25
N ILE A 136 -16.55 23.42 8.46
CA ILE A 136 -15.53 23.43 7.42
C ILE A 136 -15.37 22.03 6.81
N GLU A 137 -15.31 20.98 7.63
CA GLU A 137 -15.19 19.59 7.18
C GLU A 137 -16.41 19.15 6.36
N ALA A 138 -17.62 19.50 6.79
CA ALA A 138 -18.83 19.21 6.04
C ALA A 138 -18.83 19.89 4.66
N ILE A 139 -18.39 21.15 4.59
CA ILE A 139 -18.28 21.89 3.32
C ILE A 139 -17.20 21.27 2.43
N ARG A 140 -16.01 20.99 2.98
CA ARG A 140 -14.92 20.32 2.23
C ARG A 140 -15.32 18.94 1.73
N ALA A 141 -16.11 18.19 2.51
CA ALA A 141 -16.64 16.90 2.07
C ALA A 141 -17.59 17.06 0.88
N LYS A 142 -18.47 18.08 0.88
CA LYS A 142 -19.31 18.40 -0.30
C LYS A 142 -18.46 18.72 -1.53
N ILE A 143 -17.45 19.57 -1.40
CA ILE A 143 -16.53 19.94 -2.48
C ILE A 143 -15.79 18.70 -3.02
N THR A 144 -15.28 17.85 -2.13
CA THR A 144 -14.58 16.61 -2.48
C THR A 144 -15.46 15.63 -3.26
N ARG A 145 -16.79 15.64 -3.05
CA ARG A 145 -17.70 14.79 -3.83
C ARG A 145 -17.65 15.13 -5.31
N PHE A 146 -17.59 16.41 -5.67
CA PHE A 146 -17.44 16.83 -7.07
C PHE A 146 -16.13 16.33 -7.67
N SER A 147 -15.00 16.45 -6.97
CA SER A 147 -13.72 15.99 -7.52
C SER A 147 -13.64 14.47 -7.68
N SER A 148 -14.33 13.71 -6.84
CA SER A 148 -14.34 12.24 -6.90
C SER A 148 -15.31 11.64 -7.93
N VAL A 149 -16.27 12.42 -8.44
CA VAL A 149 -17.39 11.89 -9.24
C VAL A 149 -16.93 11.27 -10.55
N ALA A 150 -15.99 11.89 -11.26
CA ALA A 150 -15.55 11.40 -12.57
C ALA A 150 -14.90 10.01 -12.45
N ALA A 151 -14.08 9.81 -11.42
CA ALA A 151 -13.44 8.52 -11.16
C ALA A 151 -14.45 7.41 -10.82
N ALA A 152 -15.47 7.73 -10.02
CA ALA A 152 -16.51 6.76 -9.63
C ALA A 152 -17.36 6.26 -10.83
N TYR A 153 -17.46 7.05 -11.89
CA TYR A 153 -18.28 6.73 -13.07
C TYR A 153 -17.48 6.31 -14.30
N ALA A 154 -16.14 6.23 -14.23
CA ALA A 154 -15.26 6.02 -15.38
C ALA A 154 -15.58 4.78 -16.26
N SER A 155 -16.06 3.70 -15.63
CA SER A 155 -16.40 2.43 -16.27
C SER A 155 -17.90 2.23 -16.50
N ARG A 156 -18.72 3.26 -16.28
CA ARG A 156 -20.19 3.18 -16.44
C ARG A 156 -20.62 3.44 -17.87
N SER A 157 -21.88 3.16 -18.15
CA SER A 157 -22.49 3.39 -19.46
C SER A 157 -22.61 4.88 -19.76
N ALA A 158 -22.73 5.23 -21.04
CA ALA A 158 -22.96 6.61 -21.47
C ALA A 158 -24.23 7.20 -20.83
N ALA A 159 -25.30 6.39 -20.71
CA ALA A 159 -26.55 6.80 -20.09
C ALA A 159 -26.40 7.12 -18.58
N ASP A 160 -25.67 6.30 -17.83
CA ASP A 160 -25.42 6.53 -16.41
C ASP A 160 -24.59 7.81 -16.19
N VAL A 161 -23.55 8.01 -17.00
CA VAL A 161 -22.70 9.21 -16.93
C VAL A 161 -23.52 10.46 -17.26
N ALA A 162 -24.42 10.40 -18.26
CA ALA A 162 -25.30 11.51 -18.62
C ALA A 162 -26.23 11.90 -17.47
N GLY A 163 -26.81 10.92 -16.77
CA GLY A 163 -27.70 11.18 -15.63
C GLY A 163 -27.00 11.93 -14.49
N ILE A 164 -25.77 11.52 -14.16
CA ILE A 164 -24.99 12.20 -13.11
C ILE A 164 -24.47 13.56 -13.57
N LEU A 165 -24.02 13.69 -14.82
CA LEU A 165 -23.63 14.96 -15.40
C LEU A 165 -24.77 15.99 -15.27
N GLN A 166 -26.00 15.59 -15.57
CA GLN A 166 -27.17 16.45 -15.41
C GLN A 166 -27.38 16.83 -13.94
N GLY A 167 -27.30 15.88 -13.02
CA GLY A 167 -27.41 16.16 -11.58
C GLY A 167 -26.34 17.13 -11.07
N VAL A 168 -25.10 17.04 -11.56
CA VAL A 168 -24.02 17.97 -11.20
C VAL A 168 -24.28 19.37 -11.80
N LYS A 169 -24.77 19.46 -13.05
CA LYS A 169 -25.16 20.73 -13.69
C LYS A 169 -26.30 21.44 -12.96
N GLU A 170 -27.25 20.69 -12.44
CA GLU A 170 -28.38 21.22 -11.67
C GLU A 170 -27.99 21.59 -10.23
N SER A 171 -26.83 21.14 -9.74
CA SER A 171 -26.34 21.50 -8.42
C SER A 171 -25.97 22.97 -8.35
N VAL A 172 -26.65 23.70 -7.45
CA VAL A 172 -26.38 25.12 -7.17
C VAL A 172 -25.45 25.22 -5.96
N ILE A 173 -24.36 25.97 -6.12
CA ILE A 173 -23.45 26.33 -5.02
C ILE A 173 -23.98 27.63 -4.42
N LEU A 174 -24.57 27.54 -3.22
CA LEU A 174 -25.17 28.67 -2.53
C LEU A 174 -24.20 29.27 -1.50
N PRO A 175 -24.06 30.61 -1.42
CA PRO A 175 -23.24 31.26 -0.40
C PRO A 175 -23.61 30.85 1.03
N GLU A 176 -24.89 30.61 1.30
CA GLU A 176 -25.39 30.20 2.62
C GLU A 176 -24.92 28.79 3.01
N GLU A 177 -24.65 27.93 2.04
CA GLU A 177 -24.24 26.55 2.28
C GLU A 177 -22.72 26.36 2.30
N TYR A 178 -22.00 27.11 1.48
CA TYR A 178 -20.55 26.96 1.29
C TYR A 178 -19.73 28.08 1.96
N GLY A 179 -20.37 29.18 2.36
CA GLY A 179 -19.71 30.30 3.03
C GLY A 179 -18.51 30.81 2.23
N GLU A 180 -17.37 30.86 2.90
CA GLU A 180 -16.09 31.27 2.31
C GLU A 180 -15.55 30.33 1.22
N PHE A 181 -16.08 29.10 1.13
CA PHE A 181 -15.65 28.12 0.13
C PHE A 181 -16.56 28.09 -1.11
N GLU A 182 -17.46 29.06 -1.29
CA GLU A 182 -18.36 29.14 -2.46
C GLU A 182 -17.57 29.10 -3.78
N ALA A 183 -16.50 29.90 -3.89
CA ALA A 183 -15.67 29.94 -5.08
C ALA A 183 -14.98 28.59 -5.34
N GLU A 184 -14.44 27.95 -4.30
CA GLU A 184 -13.82 26.63 -4.40
C GLU A 184 -14.83 25.55 -4.81
N GLY A 185 -16.04 25.59 -4.25
CA GLY A 185 -17.13 24.68 -4.60
C GLY A 185 -17.59 24.85 -6.04
N THR A 186 -17.68 26.10 -6.52
CA THR A 186 -18.03 26.41 -7.91
C THR A 186 -16.98 25.86 -8.87
N ILE A 187 -15.70 26.12 -8.60
CA ILE A 187 -14.58 25.59 -9.39
C ILE A 187 -14.61 24.05 -9.41
N ALA A 188 -14.82 23.41 -8.25
CA ALA A 188 -14.87 21.95 -8.16
C ALA A 188 -16.05 21.36 -8.96
N ARG A 189 -17.22 21.98 -8.89
CA ARG A 189 -18.39 21.58 -9.69
C ARG A 189 -18.12 21.73 -11.19
N ASP A 190 -17.59 22.87 -11.60
CA ASP A 190 -17.36 23.16 -13.02
C ASP A 190 -16.30 22.21 -13.61
N ASN A 191 -15.21 21.95 -12.87
CA ASN A 191 -14.23 20.92 -13.23
C ASN A 191 -14.86 19.52 -13.32
N ALA A 192 -15.77 19.18 -12.40
CA ALA A 192 -16.46 17.89 -12.44
C ALA A 192 -17.38 17.78 -13.67
N ILE A 193 -18.05 18.87 -14.07
CA ILE A 193 -18.84 18.94 -15.29
C ILE A 193 -17.96 18.66 -16.50
N GLU A 194 -16.82 19.36 -16.62
CA GLU A 194 -15.89 19.17 -17.74
C GLU A 194 -15.37 17.72 -17.82
N GLN A 195 -14.99 17.13 -16.68
CA GLN A 195 -14.53 15.74 -16.63
C GLN A 195 -15.62 14.74 -16.99
N LEU A 196 -16.85 14.95 -16.50
CA LEU A 196 -17.99 14.09 -16.81
C LEU A 196 -18.43 14.23 -18.28
N GLU A 197 -18.32 15.41 -18.89
CA GLU A 197 -18.56 15.61 -20.32
C GLU A 197 -17.56 14.84 -21.17
N ALA A 198 -16.27 14.94 -20.83
CA ALA A 198 -15.22 14.17 -21.50
C ALA A 198 -15.46 12.66 -21.35
N LEU A 199 -15.83 12.21 -20.15
CA LEU A 199 -16.12 10.81 -19.87
C LEU A 199 -17.36 10.32 -20.62
N HIS A 200 -18.43 11.12 -20.65
CA HIS A 200 -19.67 10.78 -21.35
C HIS A 200 -19.40 10.57 -22.84
N LYS A 201 -18.64 11.48 -23.46
CA LYS A 201 -18.22 11.34 -24.85
C LYS A 201 -17.40 10.06 -25.07
N ALA A 202 -16.42 9.80 -24.22
CA ALA A 202 -15.62 8.57 -24.30
C ALA A 202 -16.46 7.30 -24.11
N ALA A 203 -17.51 7.33 -23.28
CA ALA A 203 -18.43 6.22 -23.11
C ALA A 203 -19.29 5.98 -24.37
N ILE A 204 -19.81 7.05 -24.99
CA ILE A 204 -20.52 6.96 -26.28
C ILE A 204 -19.62 6.32 -27.34
N ASP A 205 -18.39 6.83 -27.49
CA ASP A 205 -17.46 6.34 -28.51
C ASP A 205 -17.13 4.83 -28.32
N ARG A 206 -16.97 4.38 -27.05
CA ARG A 206 -16.75 2.97 -26.72
C ARG A 206 -17.97 2.10 -27.05
N GLU A 207 -19.16 2.56 -26.71
CA GLU A 207 -20.40 1.82 -26.95
C GLU A 207 -20.72 1.73 -28.45
N GLU A 208 -20.52 2.81 -29.21
CA GLU A 208 -20.65 2.79 -30.66
C GLU A 208 -19.64 1.85 -31.33
N ALA A 209 -18.38 1.85 -30.87
CA ALA A 209 -17.37 0.92 -31.37
C ALA A 209 -17.74 -0.53 -31.07
N ALA A 210 -18.23 -0.82 -29.85
CA ALA A 210 -18.70 -2.15 -29.48
C ALA A 210 -19.91 -2.59 -30.32
N ALA A 211 -20.86 -1.70 -30.58
CA ALA A 211 -22.02 -1.97 -31.42
C ALA A 211 -21.62 -2.28 -32.87
N LYS A 212 -20.68 -1.50 -33.45
CA LYS A 212 -20.13 -1.75 -34.79
C LYS A 212 -19.40 -3.09 -34.86
N LEU A 213 -18.58 -3.42 -33.85
CA LEU A 213 -17.87 -4.69 -33.79
C LEU A 213 -18.85 -5.88 -33.73
N LEU A 214 -19.90 -5.77 -32.91
CA LEU A 214 -20.91 -6.81 -32.79
C LEU A 214 -21.74 -6.97 -34.07
N ALA A 215 -22.00 -5.88 -34.79
CA ALA A 215 -22.64 -5.94 -36.11
C ALA A 215 -21.73 -6.63 -37.16
N GLN A 216 -20.44 -6.29 -37.17
CA GLN A 216 -19.44 -6.94 -38.05
C GLN A 216 -19.31 -8.44 -37.75
N GLN A 217 -19.30 -8.83 -36.47
CA GLN A 217 -19.27 -10.24 -36.08
C GLN A 217 -20.50 -11.01 -36.60
N LYS A 218 -21.70 -10.43 -36.47
CA LYS A 218 -22.93 -11.04 -37.02
C LYS A 218 -22.89 -11.18 -38.54
N GLU A 219 -22.41 -10.17 -39.25
CA GLU A 219 -22.28 -10.23 -40.71
C GLU A 219 -21.28 -11.32 -41.15
N LEU A 220 -20.17 -11.47 -40.44
CA LEU A 220 -19.22 -12.56 -40.67
C LEU A 220 -19.83 -13.94 -40.39
N ASP A 221 -20.56 -14.09 -39.29
CA ASP A 221 -21.24 -15.34 -38.96
C ASP A 221 -22.29 -15.71 -40.02
N GLU A 222 -23.06 -14.73 -40.53
CA GLU A 222 -23.99 -14.93 -41.64
C GLU A 222 -23.28 -15.31 -42.94
N LEU A 223 -22.12 -14.72 -43.23
CA LEU A 223 -21.31 -15.06 -44.41
C LEU A 223 -20.81 -16.50 -44.30
N HIS A 224 -20.33 -16.91 -43.13
CA HIS A 224 -19.85 -18.26 -42.88
C HIS A 224 -20.99 -19.28 -43.01
N GLU A 225 -22.19 -18.97 -42.52
CA GLU A 225 -23.36 -19.84 -42.68
C GLU A 225 -23.78 -19.95 -44.15
N LYS A 226 -23.81 -18.83 -44.88
CA LYS A 226 -24.08 -18.84 -46.34
C LYS A 226 -23.05 -19.68 -47.11
N GLN A 227 -21.76 -19.56 -46.77
CA GLN A 227 -20.71 -20.39 -47.36
C GLN A 227 -20.94 -21.86 -47.05
N ARG A 228 -21.27 -22.21 -45.80
CA ARG A 228 -21.54 -23.59 -45.40
C ARG A 228 -22.74 -24.20 -46.14
N ILE A 229 -23.81 -23.42 -46.35
CA ILE A 229 -24.96 -23.84 -47.15
C ILE A 229 -24.56 -24.02 -48.61
N ALA A 230 -23.84 -23.06 -49.19
CA ALA A 230 -23.38 -23.15 -50.58
C ALA A 230 -22.44 -24.35 -50.82
N ASP A 231 -21.55 -24.64 -49.88
CA ASP A 231 -20.66 -25.80 -49.92
C ASP A 231 -21.45 -27.11 -49.80
N ALA A 232 -22.46 -27.17 -48.92
CA ALA A 232 -23.35 -28.32 -48.79
C ALA A 232 -24.20 -28.54 -50.07
N GLU A 233 -24.75 -27.48 -50.65
CA GLU A 233 -25.48 -27.53 -51.92
C GLU A 233 -24.59 -27.98 -53.08
N ALA A 234 -23.35 -27.48 -53.13
CA ALA A 234 -22.37 -27.89 -54.12
C ALA A 234 -21.96 -29.37 -53.94
N GLU A 235 -21.84 -29.86 -52.71
CA GLU A 235 -21.57 -31.26 -52.41
C GLU A 235 -22.75 -32.15 -52.84
N GLU A 236 -23.99 -31.76 -52.53
CA GLU A 236 -25.18 -32.50 -52.96
C GLU A 236 -25.33 -32.52 -54.48
N LEU A 237 -25.05 -31.41 -55.17
CA LEU A 237 -25.04 -31.38 -56.64
C LEU A 237 -23.94 -32.28 -57.23
N ARG A 238 -22.77 -32.35 -56.58
CA ARG A 238 -21.70 -33.29 -56.97
C ARG A 238 -22.14 -34.74 -56.78
N LYS A 239 -22.81 -35.06 -55.67
CA LYS A 239 -23.37 -36.41 -55.43
C LYS A 239 -24.41 -36.77 -56.48
N GLN A 240 -25.34 -35.86 -56.80
CA GLN A 240 -26.35 -36.07 -57.84
C GLN A 240 -25.71 -36.34 -59.20
N ARG A 241 -24.73 -35.52 -59.61
CA ARG A 241 -23.99 -35.77 -60.88
C ARG A 241 -23.24 -37.09 -60.87
N ALA A 242 -22.58 -37.44 -59.77
CA ALA A 242 -21.89 -38.71 -59.63
C ALA A 242 -22.86 -39.91 -59.71
N GLU A 243 -24.05 -39.79 -59.11
CA GLU A 243 -25.10 -40.80 -59.23
C GLU A 243 -25.67 -40.90 -60.66
N GLU A 244 -25.96 -39.77 -61.30
CA GLU A 244 -26.39 -39.72 -62.71
C GLU A 244 -25.36 -40.35 -63.64
N ASP A 245 -24.08 -40.03 -63.46
CA ASP A 245 -22.98 -40.63 -64.22
C ASP A 245 -22.87 -42.13 -63.94
N ARG A 246 -23.05 -42.57 -62.68
CA ARG A 246 -23.08 -44.00 -62.34
C ARG A 246 -24.26 -44.73 -63.00
N LEU A 247 -25.43 -44.09 -63.07
CA LEU A 247 -26.61 -44.59 -63.76
C LEU A 247 -26.39 -44.66 -65.28
N ARG A 248 -25.77 -43.64 -65.89
CA ARG A 248 -25.40 -43.64 -67.31
C ARG A 248 -24.42 -44.76 -67.63
N LEU A 249 -23.38 -44.91 -66.81
CA LEU A 249 -22.37 -45.94 -67.00
C LEU A 249 -22.98 -47.34 -66.85
N LYS A 250 -23.89 -47.53 -65.88
CA LYS A 250 -24.64 -48.78 -65.73
C LYS A 250 -25.51 -49.07 -66.96
N LYS A 251 -26.23 -48.08 -67.50
CA LYS A 251 -26.99 -48.26 -68.75
C LYS A 251 -26.09 -48.64 -69.93
N GLN A 252 -24.93 -48.00 -70.07
CA GLN A 252 -23.96 -48.36 -71.12
C GLN A 252 -23.44 -49.79 -70.95
N GLN A 253 -23.17 -50.22 -69.70
CA GLN A 253 -22.78 -51.60 -69.42
C GLN A 253 -23.90 -52.58 -69.75
N ASP A 254 -25.13 -52.29 -69.32
CA ASP A 254 -26.31 -53.12 -69.62
C ASP A 254 -26.55 -53.23 -71.14
N GLU A 255 -26.38 -52.13 -71.89
CA GLU A 255 -26.45 -52.10 -73.36
C GLU A 255 -25.33 -52.92 -74.03
N LEU A 256 -24.08 -52.79 -73.57
CA LEU A 256 -22.95 -53.59 -74.06
C LEU A 256 -23.14 -55.09 -73.76
N ASP A 257 -23.65 -55.42 -72.57
CA ASP A 257 -23.96 -56.79 -72.19
C ASP A 257 -25.13 -57.36 -73.00
N GLN A 258 -26.10 -56.52 -73.36
CA GLN A 258 -27.18 -56.91 -74.25
C GLN A 258 -26.68 -57.11 -75.69
N GLN A 259 -25.83 -56.24 -76.21
CA GLN A 259 -25.15 -56.44 -77.49
C GLN A 259 -24.31 -57.71 -77.51
N ARG A 260 -23.58 -58.03 -76.43
CA ARG A 260 -22.84 -59.29 -76.30
C ARG A 260 -23.77 -60.49 -76.34
N ARG A 261 -24.88 -60.46 -75.58
CA ARG A 261 -25.89 -61.52 -75.60
C ARG A 261 -26.52 -61.70 -76.98
N ASP A 262 -26.84 -60.60 -77.67
CA ASP A 262 -27.42 -60.64 -79.01
C ASP A 262 -26.41 -61.16 -80.05
N MET A 263 -25.15 -60.76 -79.97
CA MET A 263 -24.06 -61.29 -80.81
C MET A 263 -23.81 -62.78 -80.55
N GLU A 264 -23.82 -63.21 -79.28
CA GLU A 264 -23.73 -64.62 -78.92
C GLU A 264 -24.94 -65.42 -79.42
N ALA A 265 -26.14 -64.88 -79.31
CA ALA A 265 -27.36 -65.50 -79.83
C ALA A 265 -27.33 -65.60 -81.37
N GLN A 266 -26.89 -64.54 -82.07
CA GLN A 266 -26.70 -64.57 -83.52
C GLN A 266 -25.62 -65.57 -83.93
N GLN A 267 -24.50 -65.65 -83.21
CA GLN A 267 -23.47 -66.67 -83.45
C GLN A 267 -24.00 -68.08 -83.21
N ARG A 268 -24.77 -68.31 -82.14
CA ARG A 268 -25.43 -69.61 -81.90
C ARG A 268 -26.37 -69.95 -83.03
N GLN A 269 -27.17 -69.00 -83.49
CA GLN A 269 -28.10 -69.19 -84.60
C GLN A 269 -27.38 -69.40 -85.95
N GLN A 270 -26.22 -68.77 -86.16
CA GLN A 270 -25.35 -69.06 -87.31
C GLN A 270 -24.74 -70.45 -87.20
N ARG A 271 -24.19 -70.84 -86.04
CA ARG A 271 -23.67 -72.21 -85.84
C ARG A 271 -24.76 -73.27 -85.98
N GLU A 272 -25.98 -72.99 -85.53
CA GLU A 272 -27.13 -73.87 -85.72
C GLU A 272 -27.53 -73.98 -87.19
N ARG A 273 -27.55 -72.86 -87.92
CA ARG A 273 -27.78 -72.83 -89.37
C ARG A 273 -26.68 -73.53 -90.14
N ASP A 274 -25.41 -73.31 -89.80
CA ASP A 274 -24.27 -73.97 -90.40
C ASP A 274 -24.27 -75.46 -90.07
N ALA A 275 -24.64 -75.86 -88.85
CA ALA A 275 -24.81 -77.25 -88.46
C ALA A 275 -26.03 -77.91 -89.14
N GLN A 276 -27.10 -77.16 -89.40
CA GLN A 276 -28.20 -77.61 -90.26
C GLN A 276 -27.74 -77.76 -91.70
N TYR A 277 -27.05 -76.76 -92.25
CA TYR A 277 -26.52 -76.80 -93.60
C TYR A 277 -25.50 -77.93 -93.79
N GLN A 278 -24.65 -78.19 -92.80
CA GLN A 278 -23.73 -79.33 -92.75
C GLN A 278 -24.51 -80.64 -92.67
N ARG A 279 -25.56 -80.75 -91.85
CA ARG A 279 -26.42 -81.95 -91.81
C ARG A 279 -27.15 -82.18 -93.12
N ASP A 280 -27.68 -81.14 -93.76
CA ASP A 280 -28.32 -81.20 -95.06
C ASP A 280 -27.29 -81.57 -96.15
N GLN A 281 -26.06 -81.05 -96.07
CA GLN A 281 -24.96 -81.45 -96.94
C GLN A 281 -24.48 -82.88 -96.66
N GLU A 282 -24.45 -83.34 -95.43
CA GLU A 282 -24.14 -84.73 -95.06
C GLU A 282 -25.26 -85.68 -95.46
N GLU A 283 -26.52 -85.25 -95.43
CA GLU A 283 -27.68 -86.03 -95.91
C GLU A 283 -27.71 -86.05 -97.44
N LEU A 284 -27.49 -84.91 -98.11
CA LEU A 284 -27.26 -84.84 -99.54
C LEU A 284 -26.01 -85.64 -99.95
N ALA A 285 -24.93 -85.61 -99.17
CA ALA A 285 -23.73 -86.39 -99.42
C ALA A 285 -23.93 -87.86 -99.08
N ARG A 286 -24.78 -88.24 -98.13
CA ARG A 286 -25.20 -89.63 -97.92
C ARG A 286 -26.05 -90.11 -99.09
N LEU A 287 -27.00 -89.32 -99.56
CA LEU A 287 -27.81 -89.61 -100.74
C LEU A 287 -26.96 -89.66 -102.02
N ARG A 288 -25.93 -88.82 -102.12
CA ARG A 288 -25.00 -88.76 -103.25
C ARG A 288 -23.88 -89.82 -103.18
N ALA A 289 -23.44 -90.21 -101.98
CA ALA A 289 -22.50 -91.31 -101.73
C ALA A 289 -23.17 -92.69 -101.81
N GLN A 290 -24.49 -92.76 -101.66
CA GLN A 290 -25.28 -93.94 -102.01
C GLN A 290 -25.50 -94.06 -103.53
N ALA A 291 -25.19 -93.01 -104.32
CA ALA A 291 -25.47 -92.94 -105.76
C ALA A 291 -24.23 -92.85 -106.67
N ALA A 292 -23.01 -92.65 -106.18
CA ALA A 292 -21.82 -92.60 -107.04
C ALA A 292 -20.47 -92.83 -106.33
N ALA A 293 -19.75 -93.84 -106.79
CA ALA A 293 -18.28 -93.90 -106.83
C ALA A 293 -17.80 -93.48 -108.23
N PRO A 294 -16.51 -93.24 -108.50
CA PRO A 294 -15.43 -92.61 -107.73
C PRO A 294 -14.72 -91.48 -108.56
N VAL A 295 -13.47 -91.15 -108.17
CA VAL A 295 -12.31 -90.53 -108.89
C VAL A 295 -12.13 -88.99 -108.98
N PRO A 296 -10.87 -88.48 -108.96
CA PRO A 296 -10.42 -87.35 -108.13
C PRO A 296 -9.76 -86.19 -108.91
N VAL A 297 -9.01 -85.35 -108.17
CA VAL A 297 -8.03 -84.27 -108.54
C VAL A 297 -8.63 -82.96 -109.10
N PRO A 298 -7.98 -81.75 -109.04
CA PRO A 298 -6.69 -81.33 -108.43
C PRO A 298 -6.62 -79.86 -107.84
N VAL A 299 -5.39 -79.39 -107.49
CA VAL A 299 -4.76 -78.10 -107.95
C VAL A 299 -4.85 -76.75 -107.16
N ILE A 300 -3.65 -76.23 -106.79
CA ILE A 300 -3.07 -74.83 -106.84
C ILE A 300 -3.65 -73.75 -105.88
N ALA A 301 -2.91 -73.29 -104.85
CA ALA A 301 -1.82 -72.28 -104.77
C ALA A 301 -2.24 -70.82 -105.03
N THR A 302 -1.97 -69.91 -104.07
CA THR A 302 -1.22 -68.62 -104.25
C THR A 302 -1.21 -67.77 -102.96
N ALA A 303 -0.18 -66.93 -102.87
CA ALA A 303 0.43 -66.30 -101.69
C ALA A 303 0.02 -64.81 -101.51
N PRO A 304 0.49 -64.11 -100.44
CA PRO A 304 -0.10 -62.88 -99.90
C PRO A 304 0.70 -61.59 -100.20
N ALA A 305 0.10 -60.44 -99.85
CA ALA A 305 0.69 -59.10 -99.73
C ALA A 305 -0.15 -58.30 -98.71
N SER A 306 0.27 -57.27 -97.97
CA SER A 306 1.54 -56.56 -97.83
C SER A 306 1.49 -55.79 -96.49
N ILE A 307 2.68 -55.43 -96.00
CA ILE A 307 2.96 -54.63 -94.80
C ILE A 307 2.90 -53.15 -95.15
N GLU A 308 2.38 -52.30 -94.26
CA GLU A 308 2.77 -50.90 -94.20
C GLU A 308 2.75 -50.39 -92.74
N ALA A 309 3.83 -49.73 -92.37
CA ALA A 309 4.11 -49.16 -91.06
C ALA A 309 4.40 -47.67 -91.25
N LYS A 310 3.90 -46.79 -90.37
CA LYS A 310 4.66 -45.59 -89.94
C LYS A 310 4.00 -44.81 -88.81
N ALA A 311 4.91 -44.10 -88.12
CA ALA A 311 4.76 -42.86 -87.36
C ALA A 311 4.60 -42.99 -85.83
N GLU A 312 5.30 -42.29 -84.93
CA GLU A 312 6.54 -41.47 -84.87
C GLU A 312 6.37 -40.51 -83.67
N VAL A 313 7.31 -40.58 -82.68
CA VAL A 313 7.94 -39.46 -81.90
C VAL A 313 7.01 -38.54 -81.06
N ALA A 314 7.34 -38.06 -79.85
CA ALA A 314 8.38 -38.25 -78.83
C ALA A 314 7.94 -37.50 -77.55
N PRO A 315 8.56 -37.70 -76.37
CA PRO A 315 8.31 -36.96 -75.15
C PRO A 315 9.46 -35.99 -74.77
N VAL A 316 9.13 -34.84 -74.16
CA VAL A 316 10.05 -33.90 -73.47
C VAL A 316 9.22 -33.30 -72.32
N SER A 317 9.44 -33.62 -71.04
CA SER A 317 10.54 -33.29 -70.11
C SER A 317 10.41 -31.93 -69.41
N SER A 318 10.77 -31.96 -68.11
CA SER A 318 11.28 -30.89 -67.22
C SER A 318 10.26 -29.93 -66.61
N GLN A 319 9.97 -29.99 -65.30
CA GLN A 319 10.75 -29.63 -64.10
C GLN A 319 10.69 -28.15 -63.68
N ALA A 320 10.22 -27.98 -62.43
CA ALA A 320 10.78 -27.14 -61.36
C ALA A 320 10.54 -25.61 -61.49
N THR A 321 10.52 -24.76 -60.46
CA THR A 321 11.00 -24.64 -59.06
C THR A 321 10.13 -23.51 -58.44
N GLY A 322 9.79 -23.45 -57.16
CA GLY A 322 10.66 -23.07 -56.04
C GLY A 322 10.27 -21.69 -55.47
N ALA A 323 10.59 -21.48 -54.18
CA ALA A 323 10.60 -20.26 -53.34
C ALA A 323 9.73 -20.46 -52.08
N GLU A 324 10.33 -20.80 -50.94
CA GLU A 324 10.95 -19.89 -49.95
C GLU A 324 9.92 -19.03 -49.21
N GLN A 325 9.74 -19.27 -47.90
CA GLN A 325 10.28 -18.37 -46.87
C GLN A 325 10.09 -18.91 -45.45
N ASP A 326 11.12 -18.62 -44.64
CA ASP A 326 11.25 -18.75 -43.19
C ASP A 326 10.03 -18.27 -42.40
N ASP A 327 9.62 -19.04 -41.40
CA ASP A 327 8.78 -18.55 -40.31
C ASP A 327 9.56 -18.67 -38.99
N LEU A 328 10.20 -17.56 -38.61
CA LEU A 328 10.85 -17.35 -37.33
C LEU A 328 9.78 -17.10 -36.27
N THR A 329 9.52 -18.10 -35.43
CA THR A 329 8.76 -17.92 -34.19
C THR A 329 9.56 -17.04 -33.21
N THR A 330 9.22 -15.75 -33.11
CA THR A 330 9.51 -14.91 -31.94
C THR A 330 8.45 -13.81 -31.84
N THR A 331 7.42 -14.10 -31.05
CA THR A 331 6.35 -13.16 -30.65
C THR A 331 6.76 -12.44 -29.37
N ALA A 332 7.97 -11.87 -29.33
CA ALA A 332 8.44 -11.11 -28.16
C ALA A 332 8.28 -9.60 -28.43
N PRO A 333 7.58 -8.84 -27.57
CA PRO A 333 7.47 -7.39 -27.72
C PRO A 333 8.84 -6.71 -27.59
N ALA A 334 8.97 -5.51 -28.17
CA ALA A 334 10.22 -4.76 -28.12
C ALA A 334 10.59 -4.43 -26.66
N VAL A 335 11.88 -4.40 -26.35
CA VAL A 335 12.37 -4.18 -24.97
C VAL A 335 11.93 -2.83 -24.40
N ASP A 336 11.80 -1.82 -25.26
CA ASP A 336 11.30 -0.50 -24.84
C ASP A 336 9.80 -0.54 -24.47
N ASP A 337 8.98 -1.32 -25.16
CA ASP A 337 7.56 -1.51 -24.79
C ASP A 337 7.42 -2.19 -23.42
N ILE A 338 8.29 -3.18 -23.13
CA ILE A 338 8.31 -3.85 -21.83
C ILE A 338 8.73 -2.88 -20.72
N VAL A 339 9.70 -2.01 -20.98
CA VAL A 339 10.15 -0.99 -20.02
C VAL A 339 9.03 0.00 -19.72
N GLU A 340 8.31 0.47 -20.74
CA GLU A 340 7.19 1.39 -20.56
C GLU A 340 6.05 0.77 -19.75
N VAL A 341 5.70 -0.48 -20.03
CA VAL A 341 4.67 -1.20 -19.27
C VAL A 341 5.07 -1.39 -17.81
N VAL A 342 6.34 -1.67 -17.52
CA VAL A 342 6.83 -1.82 -16.14
C VAL A 342 6.89 -0.46 -15.43
N ALA A 343 7.36 0.59 -16.09
CA ALA A 343 7.37 1.94 -15.53
C ALA A 343 5.95 2.42 -15.18
N LEU A 344 5.00 2.19 -16.08
CA LEU A 344 3.60 2.54 -15.91
C LEU A 344 2.91 1.66 -14.86
N GLY A 345 3.17 0.36 -14.85
CA GLY A 345 2.54 -0.60 -13.94
C GLY A 345 3.00 -0.45 -12.49
N PHE A 346 4.20 0.06 -12.26
CA PHE A 346 4.79 0.22 -10.92
C PHE A 346 4.98 1.68 -10.50
N ASP A 347 4.54 2.64 -11.33
CA ASP A 347 4.66 4.08 -11.10
C ASP A 347 6.10 4.52 -10.75
N VAL A 348 7.05 4.08 -11.57
CA VAL A 348 8.48 4.40 -11.41
C VAL A 348 9.05 5.04 -12.67
N PRO A 349 10.08 5.90 -12.57
CA PRO A 349 10.75 6.46 -13.74
C PRO A 349 11.32 5.36 -14.65
N LEU A 350 11.32 5.60 -15.97
CA LEU A 350 11.80 4.65 -17.00
C LEU A 350 13.21 4.10 -16.70
N ASP A 351 14.10 4.93 -16.15
CA ASP A 351 15.46 4.52 -15.79
C ASP A 351 15.48 3.49 -14.65
N THR A 352 14.53 3.59 -13.72
CA THR A 352 14.36 2.64 -12.61
C THR A 352 13.79 1.32 -13.11
N ALA A 353 12.77 1.36 -13.97
CA ALA A 353 12.22 0.18 -14.63
C ALA A 353 13.28 -0.56 -15.48
N ARG A 354 14.12 0.19 -16.22
CA ARG A 354 15.27 -0.37 -16.98
C ARG A 354 16.29 -1.03 -16.07
N ALA A 355 16.61 -0.43 -14.93
CA ALA A 355 17.54 -1.02 -13.97
C ALA A 355 17.01 -2.34 -13.39
N TRP A 356 15.72 -2.42 -13.08
CA TRP A 356 15.08 -3.64 -12.58
C TRP A 356 15.07 -4.75 -13.63
N LEU A 357 14.69 -4.44 -14.88
CA LEU A 357 14.67 -5.43 -15.95
C LEU A 357 16.08 -5.95 -16.30
N ARG A 358 17.12 -5.11 -16.18
CA ARG A 358 18.52 -5.55 -16.30
C ARG A 358 18.99 -6.42 -15.14
N ALA A 359 18.46 -6.21 -13.93
CA ALA A 359 18.81 -7.01 -12.76
C ALA A 359 18.16 -8.41 -12.77
N ILE A 360 17.06 -8.59 -13.51
CA ILE A 360 16.27 -9.83 -13.57
C ILE A 360 16.65 -10.70 -14.78
N ARG A 361 17.24 -10.12 -15.83
CA ARG A 361 17.81 -10.87 -16.97
C ARG A 361 19.21 -11.38 -16.59
N PHE A 362 19.36 -12.71 -16.43
CA PHE A 362 20.67 -13.38 -16.37
C PHE A 362 21.43 -13.28 -17.69
#